data_AF-A0A8I0GXH9-F1
#
_entry.id   AF-A0A8I0GXH9-F1
#
_cell.length_a   1.000
_cell.length_b   1.000
_cell.length_c   1.000
_cell.angle_alpha   90.00
_cell.angle_beta   90.00
_cell.angle_gamma   90.00
#
_symmetry.space_group_name_H-M   'P 1'
#
loop_
_entity.id
_entity.type
_entity.pdbx_description
1 polymer ?
#
loop_
_entity_poly.entity_id
_entity_poly.type
_entity_poly.pdbx_seq_one_letter_code
_entity_poly.pdbx_strand_id
1 'polypeptide(L)' 'LLENVTIGRSPEWIENRLRSNGIRPINNVVDAANYVMLEIGQPLHTYDYDKVAGHSLTCRFAKEGETIKTLDGQERELNV' A
#
# COMPACT_ATOMS: atom_id res chain seq x y z
N LEU A 1 -13.41 5.65 0.68
CA LEU A 1 -13.51 4.68 1.78
C LEU A 1 -14.19 3.43 1.23
N LEU A 2 -13.65 2.25 1.49
CA LEU A 2 -14.29 0.97 1.19
C LEU A 2 -14.45 0.24 2.52
N GLU A 3 -15.65 -0.22 2.81
CA GLU A 3 -16.01 -0.83 4.09
C GLU A 3 -16.36 -2.31 3.91
N ASN A 4 -16.25 -3.10 4.98
CA ASN A 4 -16.61 -4.51 5.02
C ASN A 4 -15.83 -5.38 4.00
N VAL A 5 -14.56 -5.04 3.77
CA VAL A 5 -13.69 -5.81 2.87
C VAL A 5 -13.11 -7.02 3.61
N THR A 6 -13.35 -8.22 3.07
CA THR A 6 -12.71 -9.45 3.55
C THR A 6 -11.35 -9.63 2.88
N ILE A 7 -10.29 -9.65 3.67
CA ILE A 7 -8.94 -9.95 3.18
C ILE A 7 -8.82 -11.44 2.85
N GLY A 8 -8.25 -11.74 1.68
CA GLY A 8 -8.05 -13.11 1.23
C GLY A 8 -7.08 -13.21 0.06
N ARG A 9 -6.98 -14.41 -0.49
CA ARG A 9 -6.17 -14.67 -1.68
C ARG A 9 -6.79 -14.00 -2.91
N SER A 10 -5.96 -13.45 -3.77
CA SER A 10 -6.39 -12.90 -5.06
C SER A 10 -6.85 -14.02 -6.02
N PRO A 11 -7.78 -13.73 -6.94
CA PRO A 11 -8.04 -14.62 -8.07
C PRO A 11 -6.76 -14.96 -8.82
N GLU A 12 -6.65 -16.20 -9.29
CA GLU A 12 -5.42 -16.73 -9.91
C GLU A 12 -4.93 -15.89 -11.10
N TRP A 13 -5.84 -15.34 -11.89
CA TRP A 13 -5.49 -14.49 -13.03
C TRP A 13 -4.83 -13.16 -12.63
N ILE A 14 -5.19 -12.59 -11.47
CA ILE A 14 -4.51 -11.42 -10.92
C ILE A 14 -3.11 -11.83 -10.46
N GLU A 15 -3.01 -12.90 -9.68
CA GLU A 15 -1.72 -13.37 -9.18
C GLU A 15 -0.74 -13.68 -10.32
N ASN A 16 -1.22 -14.36 -11.37
CA ASN A 16 -0.41 -14.71 -12.53
C ASN A 16 0.03 -13.46 -13.29
N ARG A 17 -0.87 -12.48 -13.51
CA ARG A 17 -0.49 -11.22 -14.16
C ARG A 17 0.57 -10.45 -13.37
N LEU A 18 0.43 -10.40 -12.04
CA LEU A 18 1.45 -9.78 -11.17
C LEU A 18 2.79 -10.51 -11.25
N ARG A 19 2.79 -11.86 -11.14
CA ARG A 19 4.02 -12.68 -11.24
C ARG A 19 4.72 -12.50 -12.58
N SER A 20 3.98 -12.46 -13.69
CA SER A 20 4.54 -12.23 -15.03
C SER A 20 5.18 -10.84 -15.20
N ASN A 21 4.87 -9.89 -14.33
CA ASN A 21 5.48 -8.56 -14.28
C ASN A 21 6.50 -8.41 -13.13
N GLY A 22 6.96 -9.54 -12.54
CA GLY A 22 7.95 -9.54 -11.47
C GLY A 22 7.43 -9.09 -10.10
N ILE A 23 6.12 -8.96 -9.93
CA ILE A 23 5.49 -8.57 -8.66
C ILE A 23 5.01 -9.81 -7.91
N ARG A 24 5.40 -9.93 -6.64
CA ARG A 24 4.93 -11.00 -5.75
C ARG A 24 3.52 -10.67 -5.25
N PRO A 25 2.50 -11.53 -5.49
CA PRO A 25 1.16 -11.36 -4.92
C PRO A 25 1.17 -11.43 -3.39
N ILE A 26 0.30 -10.65 -2.74
CA ILE A 26 0.20 -10.53 -1.28
C ILE A 26 -1.19 -10.91 -0.79
N ASN A 27 -2.23 -10.17 -1.20
CA ASN A 27 -3.64 -10.41 -0.91
C ASN A 27 -4.50 -9.59 -1.87
N ASN A 28 -5.80 -9.87 -1.92
CA ASN A 28 -6.77 -9.22 -2.81
C ASN A 28 -6.77 -7.69 -2.80
N VAL A 29 -6.47 -7.04 -1.67
CA VAL A 29 -6.44 -5.57 -1.57
C VAL A 29 -5.14 -4.99 -2.11
N VAL A 30 -3.99 -5.51 -1.66
CA VAL A 30 -2.66 -5.05 -2.10
C VAL A 30 -2.46 -5.35 -3.58
N ASP A 31 -2.93 -6.51 -4.04
CA ASP A 31 -2.80 -6.93 -5.42
C ASP A 31 -3.68 -6.10 -6.36
N ALA A 32 -4.86 -5.67 -5.92
CA ALA A 32 -5.70 -4.76 -6.69
C ALA A 32 -5.00 -3.42 -6.95
N ALA A 33 -4.35 -2.84 -5.94
CA ALA A 33 -3.58 -1.60 -6.09
C ALA A 33 -2.42 -1.77 -7.08
N ASN A 34 -1.67 -2.87 -6.98
CA ASN A 34 -0.58 -3.18 -7.93
C ASN A 34 -1.09 -3.45 -9.35
N TYR A 35 -2.24 -4.14 -9.48
CA TYR A 35 -2.84 -4.43 -10.77
C TYR A 35 -3.24 -3.16 -11.50
N VAL A 36 -3.95 -2.25 -10.83
CA VAL A 36 -4.35 -0.96 -11.40
C VAL A 36 -3.11 -0.11 -11.71
N MET A 37 -2.09 -0.12 -10.86
CA MET A 37 -0.81 0.53 -11.15
C MET A 37 -0.19 0.02 -12.46
N LEU A 38 -0.17 -1.29 -12.70
CA LEU A 38 0.30 -1.85 -13.97
C LEU A 38 -0.60 -1.53 -15.17
N GLU A 39 -1.92 -1.44 -14.93
CA GLU A 39 -2.90 -1.23 -15.99
C GLU A 39 -2.91 0.21 -16.53
N ILE A 40 -2.85 1.20 -15.63
CA ILE A 40 -3.00 2.62 -16.00
C ILE A 40 -1.78 3.48 -15.63
N GLY A 41 -0.73 2.90 -15.06
CA GLY A 41 0.49 3.62 -14.69
C GLY A 41 0.35 4.53 -13.46
N GLN A 42 -0.73 4.40 -12.68
CA GLN A 42 -0.98 5.21 -11.48
C GLN A 42 -0.61 4.43 -10.21
N PRO A 43 0.43 4.82 -9.46
CA PRO A 43 0.73 4.23 -8.16
C PRO A 43 -0.40 4.49 -7.17
N LEU A 44 -0.74 3.46 -6.40
CA LEU A 44 -1.78 3.50 -5.38
C LEU A 44 -1.24 2.89 -4.08
N HIS A 45 -1.70 3.41 -2.95
CA HIS A 45 -1.44 2.84 -1.63
C HIS A 45 -2.75 2.70 -0.86
N THR A 46 -2.98 1.52 -0.30
CA THR A 46 -4.17 1.21 0.50
C THR A 46 -3.83 1.29 1.98
N TYR A 47 -4.53 2.15 2.72
CA TYR A 47 -4.40 2.25 4.17
C TYR A 47 -5.53 1.48 4.85
N ASP A 48 -5.20 0.80 5.95
CA ASP A 48 -6.19 0.22 6.87
C ASP A 48 -6.82 1.37 7.68
N TYR A 49 -8.08 1.70 7.36
CA TYR A 49 -8.75 2.89 7.89
C TYR A 49 -8.82 2.89 9.41
N ASP A 50 -9.08 1.72 10.03
CA ASP A 50 -9.18 1.56 11.48
C ASP A 50 -7.84 1.82 12.20
N LYS A 51 -6.73 1.78 11.45
CA LYS A 51 -5.38 2.10 11.96
C LYS A 51 -4.93 3.52 11.63
N VAL A 52 -5.69 4.28 10.84
CA VAL A 52 -5.37 5.68 10.55
C VAL A 52 -5.77 6.54 11.74
N ALA A 53 -4.78 7.06 12.45
CA ALA A 53 -5.00 7.94 13.59
C ALA A 53 -5.86 9.15 13.20
N GLY A 54 -6.94 9.39 13.95
CA GLY A 54 -7.87 10.48 13.69
C GLY A 54 -8.66 10.35 12.37
N HIS A 55 -8.59 9.21 11.70
CA HIS A 55 -9.30 8.91 10.44
C HIS A 55 -9.10 9.96 9.34
N SER A 56 -7.93 10.59 9.32
CA SER A 56 -7.57 11.66 8.39
C SER A 56 -6.14 11.47 7.89
N LEU A 57 -5.91 11.77 6.61
CA LEU A 57 -4.59 11.76 6.00
C LEU A 57 -4.18 13.21 5.72
N THR A 58 -2.97 13.58 6.13
CA THR A 58 -2.39 14.90 5.87
C THR A 58 -1.06 14.72 5.15
N CYS A 59 -0.89 15.42 4.03
CA CYS A 59 0.37 15.47 3.31
C CYS A 59 1.13 16.74 3.72
N ARG A 60 2.34 16.58 4.25
CA ARG A 60 3.24 17.67 4.63
C ARG A 60 4.70 17.23 4.49
N PHE A 61 5.61 18.19 4.47
CA PHE A 61 7.03 17.90 4.63
C PHE A 61 7.34 17.33 6.01
N ALA A 62 8.44 16.58 6.08
CA ALA A 62 8.99 16.08 7.33
C ALA A 62 9.46 17.24 8.21
N LYS A 63 9.47 17.03 9.52
CA LYS A 63 10.09 17.93 10.50
C LYS A 63 11.53 17.50 10.73
N GLU A 64 12.37 18.44 11.16
CA GLU A 64 13.74 18.15 11.58
C GLU A 64 13.75 17.05 12.66
N GLY A 65 14.57 16.01 12.44
CA GLY A 65 14.69 14.85 13.33
C GLY A 65 13.46 13.92 13.35
N GLU A 66 12.52 14.04 12.42
CA GLU A 66 11.36 13.15 12.35
C GLU A 66 11.75 11.75 11.87
N THR A 67 11.31 10.71 12.57
CA THR A 67 11.57 9.32 12.19
C THR A 67 10.28 8.56 11.90
N ILE A 68 10.34 7.62 10.96
CA ILE A 68 9.26 6.68 10.68
C ILE A 68 9.78 5.24 10.56
N LYS A 69 8.95 4.29 11.00
CA LYS A 69 9.16 2.88 10.72
C LYS A 69 8.55 2.50 9.38
N THR A 70 9.37 2.05 8.43
CA THR A 70 8.89 1.60 7.12
C THR A 70 8.43 0.15 7.12
N LEU A 71 7.74 -0.28 6.05
CA LEU A 71 7.17 -1.64 5.94
C LEU A 71 8.22 -2.77 5.99
N ASP A 72 9.47 -2.48 5.66
CA ASP A 72 10.62 -3.36 5.82
C ASP A 72 11.09 -3.49 7.28
N GLY A 73 10.43 -2.79 8.22
CA GLY A 73 10.73 -2.81 9.65
C GLY A 73 11.85 -1.87 10.08
N GLN A 74 12.44 -1.11 9.16
CA GLN A 74 13.55 -0.20 9.47
C GLN A 74 13.01 1.15 9.97
N GLU A 75 13.67 1.69 11.00
CA GLU A 75 13.49 3.10 11.40
C GLU A 75 14.32 3.99 10.46
N ARG A 76 13.70 5.05 9.94
CA ARG A 76 14.34 5.99 9.02
C ARG A 76 14.15 7.42 9.53
N GLU A 77 15.24 8.15 9.67
CA GLU A 77 15.24 9.60 9.85
C GLU A 77 14.92 10.28 8.52
N LEU A 78 14.00 11.24 8.56
CA LEU A 78 13.52 11.96 7.39
C LEU A 78 14.27 13.29 7.26
N ASN A 79 14.74 13.57 6.04
CA ASN A 79 15.36 14.84 5.72
C ASN A 79 14.27 15.88 5.43
N VAL A 80 14.53 17.13 5.85
CA VAL A 80 13.71 18.31 5.53
C VAL A 80 14.02 18.83 4.13
#